data_AF-A0A969D1W5-F1
#
_entry.id   AF-A0A969D1W5-F1
#
_cell.length_a   1.000
_cell.length_b   1.000
_cell.length_c   1.000
_cell.angle_alpha   90.00
_cell.angle_beta   90.00
_cell.angle_gamma   90.00
#
_symmetry.space_group_name_H-M   'P 1'
#
loop_
_entity.id
_entity.type
_entity.pdbx_description
1 polymer ?
#
loop_
_entity_poly.entity_id
_entity_poly.type
_entity_poly.pdbx_seq_one_letter_code
_entity_poly.pdbx_strand_id
1 'polypeptide(L)'
;MHFSNSGSSPLRLLVTGALFALGLGVGASLTTLSAKAATAEVNFSADVAVVPARVQLAYTSSANGLSTEQRADILRAGELANEGVQAFTGGDAEQAFEKWQQAMLLYQQAEDLAGEGRMLENLSVIHRLADRAQAAVEMSEQALARYEELGVADEQSSLYLNLGSAYRLAGQIPAAIAAYTRGLEIYQQERDESGQRIMLSLLAQVYEDQGDYGRTIGYQTQILEIAQRAGDLVMEAEALSELGYAYVMSDQPAVAMTYFQPALALFRQLGDRAQEVVTLNNLGRAAALSQTTLKLLMHISRPG
;
A
#
# COMPACT_ATOMS: atom_id res chain seq x y z
N MET A 1 14.71 -7.34 -53.09
CA MET A 1 13.34 -7.27 -52.56
C MET A 1 13.03 -8.59 -51.85
N HIS A 2 12.78 -8.47 -50.55
CA HIS A 2 11.93 -9.29 -49.65
C HIS A 2 12.16 -10.79 -49.36
N PHE A 3 12.45 -11.03 -48.06
CA PHE A 3 11.91 -11.99 -47.06
C PHE A 3 11.96 -13.50 -47.36
N SER A 4 12.76 -14.31 -46.64
CA SER A 4 12.71 -14.80 -45.23
C SER A 4 11.83 -16.04 -45.02
N ASN A 5 12.43 -17.13 -44.55
CA ASN A 5 11.93 -18.05 -43.51
C ASN A 5 13.08 -19.03 -43.19
N SER A 6 13.76 -18.96 -42.05
CA SER A 6 13.37 -19.43 -40.71
C SER A 6 13.00 -20.93 -40.68
N GLY A 7 13.85 -21.72 -40.04
CA GLY A 7 13.70 -23.17 -39.90
C GLY A 7 14.82 -23.79 -39.06
N SER A 8 14.43 -24.25 -37.86
CA SER A 8 15.08 -25.23 -36.97
C SER A 8 16.37 -24.87 -36.20
N SER A 9 16.18 -24.55 -34.91
CA SER A 9 16.79 -25.06 -33.65
C SER A 9 17.90 -26.13 -33.76
N PRO A 10 18.80 -26.34 -32.75
CA PRO A 10 18.58 -26.14 -31.30
C PRO A 10 19.83 -25.66 -30.50
N LEU A 11 19.66 -25.30 -29.22
CA LEU A 11 20.45 -25.83 -28.08
C LEU A 11 20.21 -25.05 -26.78
N ARG A 12 19.92 -25.83 -25.75
CA ARG A 12 19.94 -25.48 -24.33
C ARG A 12 21.33 -24.96 -23.93
N LEU A 13 21.37 -23.84 -23.21
CA LEU A 13 22.43 -23.47 -22.27
C LEU A 13 21.70 -23.10 -20.97
N LEU A 14 21.46 -24.04 -20.06
CA LEU A 14 22.27 -24.22 -18.85
C LEU A 14 22.64 -22.89 -18.18
N VAL A 15 21.65 -22.23 -17.58
CA VAL A 15 21.87 -21.44 -16.35
C VAL A 15 21.40 -22.33 -15.20
N THR A 16 22.28 -23.23 -14.78
CA THR A 16 22.14 -24.01 -13.54
C THR A 16 23.38 -23.70 -12.74
N GLY A 17 23.25 -22.82 -11.77
CA GLY A 17 24.35 -22.42 -10.90
C GLY A 17 23.92 -21.28 -9.98
N ALA A 18 23.70 -21.61 -8.71
CA ALA A 18 23.46 -20.71 -7.57
C ALA A 18 22.06 -20.08 -7.38
N LEU A 19 20.99 -20.89 -7.40
CA LEU A 19 19.65 -20.50 -6.89
C LEU A 19 19.20 -21.35 -5.69
N PHE A 20 20.14 -21.91 -4.93
CA PHE A 20 19.84 -22.78 -3.79
C PHE A 20 20.26 -22.15 -2.46
N ALA A 21 19.64 -21.01 -2.12
CA ALA A 21 19.55 -20.51 -0.75
C ALA A 21 18.48 -19.40 -0.70
N LEU A 22 17.21 -19.80 -0.78
CA LEU A 22 16.04 -19.13 -0.17
C LEU A 22 14.84 -19.97 -0.61
N GLY A 23 14.37 -20.84 0.29
CA GLY A 23 13.27 -21.76 0.04
C GLY A 23 11.93 -21.05 -0.09
N LEU A 24 11.70 -20.32 -1.18
CA LEU A 24 10.40 -19.78 -1.55
C LEU A 24 9.76 -20.70 -2.59
N GLY A 25 8.75 -21.44 -2.17
CA GLY A 25 7.98 -22.35 -3.01
C GLY A 25 7.45 -21.65 -4.26
N VAL A 26 8.02 -22.00 -5.42
CA VAL A 26 7.54 -21.59 -6.74
C VAL A 26 6.30 -22.42 -7.06
N GLY A 27 5.16 -22.03 -6.48
CA GLY A 27 3.88 -22.74 -6.63
C GLY A 27 2.79 -21.97 -7.38
N ALA A 28 2.88 -20.63 -7.49
CA ALA A 28 1.99 -19.86 -8.37
C ALA A 28 2.79 -19.45 -9.62
N SER A 29 2.33 -19.87 -10.80
CA SER A 29 2.96 -19.53 -12.08
C SER A 29 3.00 -18.01 -12.25
N LEU A 30 4.15 -17.45 -12.63
CA LEU A 30 4.35 -16.00 -12.84
C LEU A 30 3.32 -15.37 -13.80
N THR A 31 2.72 -16.18 -14.67
CA THR A 31 1.59 -15.82 -15.53
C THR A 31 0.35 -15.32 -14.78
N THR A 32 0.03 -15.87 -13.60
CA THR A 32 -1.13 -15.41 -12.79
C THR A 32 -0.84 -14.06 -12.13
N LEU A 33 0.42 -13.77 -11.84
CA LEU A 33 0.85 -12.50 -11.25
C LEU A 33 0.71 -11.35 -12.28
N SER A 34 1.18 -11.56 -13.51
CA SER A 34 0.99 -10.61 -14.61
C SER A 34 -0.49 -10.34 -14.89
N ALA A 35 -1.33 -11.38 -14.88
CA ALA A 35 -2.78 -11.22 -15.02
C ALA A 35 -3.39 -10.42 -13.86
N LYS A 36 -3.01 -10.69 -12.61
CA LYS A 36 -3.54 -9.97 -11.43
C LYS A 36 -3.10 -8.50 -11.42
N ALA A 37 -1.86 -8.21 -11.84
CA ALA A 37 -1.34 -6.86 -12.03
C ALA A 37 -2.06 -6.11 -13.15
N ALA A 38 -2.48 -6.79 -14.22
CA ALA A 38 -3.22 -6.21 -15.33
C ALA A 38 -4.74 -6.05 -15.06
N THR A 39 -5.34 -6.95 -14.26
CA THR A 39 -6.75 -6.84 -13.82
C THR A 39 -6.95 -5.91 -12.64
N ALA A 40 -5.88 -5.59 -11.92
CA ALA A 40 -5.81 -4.35 -11.15
C ALA A 40 -5.77 -3.20 -12.18
N GLU A 41 -6.92 -2.88 -12.78
CA GLU A 41 -7.10 -1.67 -13.57
C GLU A 41 -6.45 -0.51 -12.84
N VAL A 42 -5.40 0.06 -13.45
CA VAL A 42 -4.72 1.34 -13.17
C VAL A 42 -5.36 2.15 -12.03
N ASN A 43 -5.19 1.63 -10.83
CA ASN A 43 -5.50 2.25 -9.57
C ASN A 43 -4.39 1.65 -8.72
N PHE A 44 -3.26 2.36 -8.64
CA PHE A 44 -2.32 2.11 -7.56
C PHE A 44 -3.14 2.29 -6.29
N SER A 45 -3.66 1.18 -5.75
CA SER A 45 -4.29 1.19 -4.46
C SER A 45 -3.23 1.75 -3.52
N ALA A 46 -3.63 2.71 -2.70
CA ALA A 46 -2.71 3.53 -1.92
C ALA A 46 -1.85 2.71 -0.91
N ASP A 47 -1.99 1.38 -0.89
CA ASP A 47 -1.29 0.39 -0.07
C ASP A 47 -0.10 -0.31 -0.75
N VAL A 48 0.23 0.03 -2.00
CA VAL A 48 1.38 -0.54 -2.73
C VAL A 48 2.51 0.48 -2.86
N ALA A 49 3.61 0.26 -2.13
CA ALA A 49 4.83 1.06 -2.26
C ALA A 49 6.02 0.20 -2.70
N VAL A 50 6.52 0.46 -3.91
CA VAL A 50 7.83 -0.06 -4.36
C VAL A 50 8.90 1.00 -4.12
N VAL A 51 10.05 0.57 -3.62
CA VAL A 51 11.15 1.44 -3.23
C VAL A 51 12.23 1.43 -4.32
N PRO A 52 12.46 2.56 -5.03
CA PRO A 52 13.55 2.65 -5.98
C PRO A 52 14.91 2.68 -5.26
N ALA A 53 15.96 2.29 -5.97
CA ALA A 53 17.30 2.49 -5.48
C ALA A 53 17.67 3.98 -5.63
N ARG A 54 17.85 4.67 -4.50
CA ARG A 54 18.56 5.96 -4.50
C ARG A 54 20.03 5.65 -4.77
N VAL A 55 20.49 5.96 -5.98
CA VAL A 55 21.90 5.86 -6.36
C VAL A 55 22.67 7.00 -5.68
N GLN A 56 22.76 6.93 -4.36
CA GLN A 56 23.54 7.85 -3.54
C GLN A 56 24.39 7.02 -2.59
N LEU A 57 25.66 6.86 -2.95
CA LEU A 57 26.73 6.28 -2.12
C LEU A 57 26.82 6.97 -0.73
N ALA A 58 26.20 8.14 -0.57
CA ALA A 58 26.25 8.99 0.62
C ALA A 58 25.55 8.43 1.86
N TYR A 59 24.63 7.46 1.74
CA TYR A 59 24.05 6.80 2.92
C TYR A 59 24.97 5.75 3.54
N THR A 60 26.06 5.38 2.86
CA THR A 60 27.08 4.55 3.47
C THR A 60 28.06 5.45 4.22
N SER A 61 27.93 5.54 5.54
CA SER A 61 29.04 5.94 6.42
C SER A 61 30.29 5.04 6.19
N SER A 62 30.10 3.90 5.52
CA SER A 62 31.13 2.96 5.04
C SER A 62 31.71 3.24 3.65
N ALA A 63 31.32 4.30 2.92
CA ALA A 63 31.84 4.56 1.56
C ALA A 63 33.38 4.64 1.49
N ASN A 64 34.04 4.98 2.60
CA ASN A 64 35.49 5.03 2.71
C ASN A 64 36.15 3.66 2.98
N GLY A 65 35.39 2.62 3.34
CA GLY A 65 35.85 1.26 3.61
C GLY A 65 35.48 0.23 2.54
N LEU A 66 34.58 0.56 1.61
CA LEU A 66 34.18 -0.34 0.52
C LEU A 66 35.27 -0.47 -0.54
N SER A 67 35.55 -1.72 -0.93
CA SER A 67 36.41 -2.05 -2.07
C SER A 67 35.82 -1.54 -3.39
N THR A 68 36.67 -1.43 -4.42
CA THR A 68 36.21 -1.03 -5.76
C THR A 68 35.16 -2.00 -6.33
N GLU A 69 35.30 -3.29 -6.04
CA GLU A 69 34.36 -4.34 -6.45
C GLU A 69 33.00 -4.14 -5.78
N GLN A 70 32.95 -4.00 -4.45
CA GLN A 70 31.71 -3.73 -3.72
C GLN A 70 30.98 -2.48 -4.21
N ARG A 71 31.73 -1.40 -4.55
CA ARG A 71 31.12 -0.19 -5.11
C ARG A 71 30.53 -0.44 -6.50
N ALA A 72 31.19 -1.23 -7.34
CA ALA A 72 30.69 -1.58 -8.66
C ALA A 72 29.42 -2.44 -8.54
N ASP A 73 29.40 -3.39 -7.61
CA ASP A 73 28.24 -4.24 -7.34
C ASP A 73 27.05 -3.43 -6.85
N ILE A 74 27.24 -2.48 -5.90
CA ILE A 74 26.17 -1.58 -5.43
C ILE A 74 25.58 -0.74 -6.56
N LEU A 75 26.43 -0.19 -7.43
CA LEU A 75 25.97 0.61 -8.57
C LEU A 75 25.16 -0.25 -9.54
N ARG A 76 25.67 -1.45 -9.89
CA ARG A 76 24.99 -2.37 -10.80
C ARG A 76 23.68 -2.90 -10.21
N ALA A 77 23.67 -3.20 -8.91
CA ALA A 77 22.48 -3.57 -8.17
C ALA A 77 21.43 -2.46 -8.21
N GLY A 78 21.85 -1.20 -8.04
CA GLY A 78 20.98 -0.03 -8.11
C GLY A 78 20.33 0.16 -9.48
N GLU A 79 21.08 -0.09 -10.56
CA GLU A 79 20.54 -0.07 -11.93
C GLU A 79 19.46 -1.16 -12.10
N LEU A 80 19.78 -2.41 -11.74
CA LEU A 80 18.83 -3.53 -11.81
C LEU A 80 17.60 -3.29 -10.95
N ALA A 81 17.76 -2.72 -9.75
CA ALA A 81 16.66 -2.37 -8.87
C ALA A 81 15.69 -1.38 -9.52
N ASN A 82 16.23 -0.36 -10.19
CA ASN A 82 15.45 0.65 -10.88
C ASN A 82 14.81 0.12 -12.17
N GLU A 83 15.50 -0.75 -12.92
CA GLU A 83 14.90 -1.51 -14.03
C GLU A 83 13.71 -2.35 -13.54
N GLY A 84 13.83 -2.98 -12.36
CA GLY A 84 12.74 -3.73 -11.75
C GLY A 84 11.53 -2.86 -11.39
N VAL A 85 11.75 -1.66 -10.85
CA VAL A 85 10.68 -0.68 -10.60
C VAL A 85 10.01 -0.24 -11.91
N GLN A 86 10.78 -0.01 -12.96
CA GLN A 86 10.23 0.34 -14.28
C GLN A 86 9.39 -0.79 -14.86
N ALA A 87 9.88 -2.04 -14.79
CA ALA A 87 9.14 -3.21 -15.23
C ALA A 87 7.82 -3.35 -14.45
N PHE A 88 7.87 -3.23 -13.12
CA PHE A 88 6.70 -3.33 -12.26
C PHE A 88 5.65 -2.27 -12.55
N THR A 89 6.08 -1.00 -12.67
CA THR A 89 5.17 0.11 -13.00
C THR A 89 4.63 0.01 -14.43
N GLY A 90 5.35 -0.66 -15.34
CA GLY A 90 4.90 -1.05 -16.66
C GLY A 90 3.97 -2.28 -16.71
N GLY A 91 3.68 -2.90 -15.57
CA GLY A 91 2.79 -4.08 -15.46
C GLY A 91 3.49 -5.43 -15.65
N ASP A 92 4.82 -5.45 -15.82
CA ASP A 92 5.62 -6.67 -15.95
C ASP A 92 6.23 -7.08 -14.60
N ALA A 93 5.40 -7.68 -13.77
CA ALA A 93 5.79 -8.14 -12.44
C ALA A 93 6.78 -9.32 -12.48
N GLU A 94 6.83 -10.08 -13.58
CA GLU A 94 7.77 -11.18 -13.77
C GLU A 94 9.19 -10.64 -14.00
N GLN A 95 9.33 -9.70 -14.94
CA GLN A 95 10.60 -9.03 -15.17
C GLN A 95 11.04 -8.24 -13.93
N ALA A 96 10.13 -7.58 -13.22
CA ALA A 96 10.46 -6.90 -11.97
C ALA A 96 11.06 -7.85 -10.93
N PHE A 97 10.45 -9.01 -10.73
CA PHE A 97 10.93 -10.04 -9.81
C PHE A 97 12.33 -10.52 -10.18
N GLU A 98 12.57 -10.84 -11.47
CA GLU A 98 13.90 -11.26 -11.93
C GLU A 98 14.98 -10.19 -11.68
N LYS A 99 14.66 -8.92 -11.98
CA LYS A 99 15.58 -7.80 -11.79
C LYS A 99 15.90 -7.56 -10.32
N TRP A 100 14.90 -7.61 -9.44
CA TRP A 100 15.10 -7.46 -8.01
C TRP A 100 15.84 -8.63 -7.38
N GLN A 101 15.66 -9.86 -7.87
CA GLN A 101 16.50 -11.00 -7.44
C GLN A 101 17.96 -10.84 -7.87
N GLN A 102 18.22 -10.37 -9.09
CA GLN A 102 19.59 -10.10 -9.54
C GLN A 102 20.25 -8.98 -8.71
N ALA A 103 19.52 -7.89 -8.44
CA ALA A 103 19.98 -6.81 -7.58
C ALA A 103 20.25 -7.30 -6.15
N MET A 104 19.39 -8.15 -5.59
CA MET A 104 19.57 -8.75 -4.26
C MET A 104 20.91 -9.46 -4.12
N LEU A 105 21.27 -10.29 -5.10
CA LEU A 105 22.53 -11.05 -5.05
C LEU A 105 23.75 -10.11 -5.02
N LEU A 106 23.72 -9.02 -5.79
CA LEU A 106 24.80 -8.04 -5.82
C LEU A 106 24.86 -7.23 -4.52
N TYR A 107 23.71 -6.84 -3.95
CA TYR A 107 23.69 -6.17 -2.65
C TYR A 107 24.22 -7.06 -1.53
N GLN A 108 23.91 -8.36 -1.53
CA GLN A 108 24.47 -9.33 -0.59
C GLN A 108 25.98 -9.49 -0.74
N GLN A 109 26.48 -9.57 -1.99
CA GLN A 109 27.93 -9.63 -2.26
C GLN A 109 28.66 -8.36 -1.81
N ALA A 110 28.00 -7.21 -1.94
CA ALA A 110 28.53 -5.94 -1.50
C ALA A 110 28.37 -5.68 0.01
N GLU A 111 27.66 -6.56 0.73
CA GLU A 111 27.26 -6.38 2.14
C GLU A 111 26.46 -5.07 2.36
N ASP A 112 25.65 -4.66 1.37
CA ASP A 112 24.79 -3.48 1.44
C ASP A 112 23.42 -3.84 2.01
N LEU A 113 23.33 -3.82 3.35
CA LEU A 113 22.09 -4.08 4.09
C LEU A 113 20.93 -3.16 3.65
N ALA A 114 21.21 -1.91 3.26
CA ALA A 114 20.17 -0.99 2.83
C ALA A 114 19.62 -1.40 1.46
N GLY A 115 20.49 -1.84 0.55
CA GLY A 115 20.12 -2.45 -0.72
C GLY A 115 19.32 -3.72 -0.56
N GLU A 116 19.75 -4.63 0.34
CA GLU A 116 19.01 -5.83 0.68
C GLU A 116 17.60 -5.52 1.19
N GLY A 117 17.48 -4.59 2.16
CA GLY A 117 16.18 -4.16 2.71
C GLY A 117 15.21 -3.67 1.63
N ARG A 118 15.68 -2.83 0.70
CA ARG A 118 14.84 -2.32 -0.41
C ARG A 118 14.36 -3.44 -1.32
N MET A 119 15.23 -4.41 -1.62
CA MET A 119 14.85 -5.54 -2.48
C MET A 119 13.85 -6.45 -1.77
N LEU A 120 14.00 -6.67 -0.47
CA LEU A 120 13.04 -7.41 0.35
C LEU A 120 11.67 -6.71 0.39
N GLU A 121 11.61 -5.39 0.53
CA GLU A 121 10.35 -4.63 0.43
C GLU A 121 9.66 -4.83 -0.93
N ASN A 122 10.41 -4.70 -2.03
CA ASN A 122 9.86 -4.87 -3.38
C ASN A 122 9.39 -6.31 -3.64
N LEU A 123 10.13 -7.31 -3.15
CA LEU A 123 9.73 -8.71 -3.24
C LEU A 123 8.50 -9.01 -2.37
N SER A 124 8.36 -8.38 -1.20
CA SER A 124 7.14 -8.46 -0.39
C SER A 124 5.90 -8.00 -1.17
N VAL A 125 6.00 -6.88 -1.90
CA VAL A 125 4.93 -6.40 -2.77
C VAL A 125 4.53 -7.43 -3.82
N ILE A 126 5.52 -8.06 -4.49
CA ILE A 126 5.26 -9.15 -5.45
C ILE A 126 4.51 -10.31 -4.80
N HIS A 127 4.92 -10.73 -3.60
CA HIS A 127 4.27 -11.80 -2.88
C HIS A 127 2.85 -11.44 -2.43
N ARG A 128 2.62 -10.21 -1.99
CA ARG A 128 1.30 -9.66 -1.67
C ARG A 128 0.36 -9.74 -2.88
N LEU A 129 0.84 -9.27 -4.04
CA LEU A 129 0.06 -9.35 -5.28
C LEU A 129 -0.18 -10.81 -5.69
N ALA A 130 0.79 -11.70 -5.49
CA ALA A 130 0.61 -13.13 -5.72
C ALA A 130 -0.32 -13.84 -4.71
N ASP A 131 -0.93 -13.13 -3.76
CA ASP A 131 -1.74 -13.68 -2.66
C ASP A 131 -0.96 -14.62 -1.72
N ARG A 132 0.37 -14.48 -1.69
CA ARG A 132 1.26 -15.29 -0.85
C ARG A 132 1.54 -14.56 0.45
N ALA A 133 0.52 -14.49 1.30
CA ALA A 133 0.53 -13.68 2.52
C ALA A 133 1.75 -13.94 3.43
N GLN A 134 2.06 -15.21 3.72
CA GLN A 134 3.19 -15.54 4.62
C GLN A 134 4.54 -15.17 4.03
N ALA A 135 4.74 -15.39 2.72
CA ALA A 135 5.97 -14.98 2.06
C ALA A 135 6.13 -13.45 2.05
N ALA A 136 5.04 -12.69 1.90
CA ALA A 136 5.09 -11.24 2.00
C ALA A 136 5.47 -10.77 3.41
N VAL A 137 4.91 -11.40 4.45
CA VAL A 137 5.28 -11.12 5.85
C VAL A 137 6.77 -11.41 6.08
N GLU A 138 7.24 -12.60 5.69
CA GLU A 138 8.65 -12.99 5.84
C GLU A 138 9.60 -11.99 5.16
N MET A 139 9.31 -11.56 3.93
CA MET A 139 10.16 -10.58 3.23
C MET A 139 10.13 -9.21 3.93
N SER A 140 8.95 -8.73 4.35
CA SER A 140 8.84 -7.45 5.05
C SER A 140 9.52 -7.46 6.43
N GLU A 141 9.43 -8.55 7.19
CA GLU A 141 10.14 -8.70 8.48
C GLU A 141 11.66 -8.78 8.29
N GLN A 142 12.12 -9.46 7.24
CA GLN A 142 13.56 -9.45 6.90
C GLN A 142 14.02 -8.04 6.52
N ALA A 143 13.22 -7.27 5.77
CA ALA A 143 13.55 -5.89 5.43
C ALA A 143 13.66 -5.01 6.69
N LEU A 144 12.71 -5.16 7.62
CA LEU A 144 12.75 -4.50 8.92
C LEU A 144 14.05 -4.83 9.67
N ALA A 145 14.41 -6.11 9.77
CA ALA A 145 15.65 -6.53 10.44
C ALA A 145 16.90 -5.89 9.82
N ARG A 146 16.96 -5.74 8.48
CA ARG A 146 18.07 -5.04 7.81
C ARG A 146 18.15 -3.57 8.18
N TYR A 147 17.02 -2.87 8.24
CA TYR A 147 17.02 -1.46 8.60
C TYR A 147 17.23 -1.22 10.09
N GLU A 148 16.80 -2.14 10.96
CA GLU A 148 17.11 -2.12 12.40
C GLU A 148 18.61 -2.31 12.64
N GLU A 149 19.27 -3.21 11.91
CA GLU A 149 20.72 -3.41 11.97
C GLU A 149 21.49 -2.13 11.58
N LEU A 150 20.95 -1.35 10.64
CA LEU A 150 21.47 -0.05 10.23
C LEU A 150 21.05 1.12 11.14
N GLY A 151 20.09 0.92 12.03
CA GLY A 151 19.51 1.98 12.85
C GLY A 151 18.68 3.01 12.07
N VAL A 152 18.18 2.66 10.87
CA VAL A 152 17.43 3.55 9.97
C VAL A 152 15.99 3.10 9.73
N ALA A 153 15.48 2.15 10.52
CA ALA A 153 14.12 1.62 10.36
C ALA A 153 13.04 2.71 10.36
N ASP A 154 13.20 3.73 11.21
CA ASP A 154 12.27 4.86 11.30
C ASP A 154 12.40 5.87 10.14
N GLU A 155 13.44 5.74 9.32
CA GLU A 155 13.61 6.54 8.08
C GLU A 155 12.93 5.87 6.88
N GLN A 156 12.39 4.66 7.04
CA GLN A 156 11.77 3.87 5.98
C GLN A 156 10.26 3.80 6.17
N SER A 157 9.58 4.94 5.98
CA SER A 157 8.12 5.04 6.14
C SER A 157 7.33 4.06 5.23
N SER A 158 7.85 3.76 4.03
CA SER A 158 7.29 2.76 3.11
C SER A 158 7.31 1.33 3.65
N LEU A 159 8.27 0.99 4.52
CA LEU A 159 8.39 -0.35 5.08
C LEU A 159 7.14 -0.70 5.89
N TYR A 160 6.72 0.23 6.75
CA TYR A 160 5.58 0.01 7.64
C TYR A 160 4.25 -0.10 6.88
N LEU A 161 4.15 0.54 5.71
CA LEU A 161 3.03 0.36 4.78
C LEU A 161 3.00 -1.08 4.27
N ASN A 162 4.12 -1.55 3.73
CA ASN A 162 4.25 -2.88 3.15
C ASN A 162 4.05 -3.98 4.21
N LEU A 163 4.64 -3.80 5.39
CA LEU A 163 4.52 -4.69 6.54
C LEU A 163 3.07 -4.78 7.03
N GLY A 164 2.42 -3.64 7.26
CA GLY A 164 1.03 -3.62 7.71
C GLY A 164 0.09 -4.28 6.71
N SER A 165 0.32 -4.05 5.42
CA SER A 165 -0.44 -4.65 4.34
C SER A 165 -0.17 -6.15 4.17
N ALA A 166 1.05 -6.62 4.44
CA ALA A 166 1.37 -8.04 4.46
C ALA A 166 0.69 -8.75 5.65
N TYR A 167 0.76 -8.16 6.85
CA TYR A 167 0.06 -8.67 8.02
C TYR A 167 -1.45 -8.71 7.84
N ARG A 168 -2.05 -7.66 7.25
CA ARG A 168 -3.49 -7.64 6.97
C ARG A 168 -3.89 -8.76 6.02
N LEU A 169 -3.13 -8.97 4.95
CA LEU A 169 -3.35 -10.07 4.01
C LEU A 169 -3.22 -11.44 4.69
N ALA A 170 -2.31 -11.58 5.66
CA ALA A 170 -2.13 -12.80 6.45
C ALA A 170 -3.19 -12.98 7.56
N GLY A 171 -4.14 -12.05 7.70
CA GLY A 171 -5.14 -12.06 8.79
C GLY A 171 -4.57 -11.69 10.16
N GLN A 172 -3.33 -11.21 10.23
CA GLN A 172 -2.66 -10.80 11.46
C GLN A 172 -3.03 -9.35 11.82
N ILE A 173 -4.31 -9.11 12.07
CA ILE A 173 -4.87 -7.75 12.19
C ILE A 173 -4.18 -6.90 13.29
N PRO A 174 -3.88 -7.41 14.50
CA PRO A 174 -3.17 -6.61 15.51
C PRO A 174 -1.78 -6.13 15.05
N ALA A 175 -1.04 -6.99 14.34
CA ALA A 175 0.28 -6.64 13.80
C ALA A 175 0.16 -5.61 12.66
N ALA A 176 -0.89 -5.73 11.82
CA ALA A 176 -1.18 -4.75 10.79
C ALA A 176 -1.45 -3.36 11.37
N ILE A 177 -2.30 -3.28 12.40
CA ILE A 177 -2.60 -2.01 13.10
C ILE A 177 -1.32 -1.42 13.70
N ALA A 178 -0.48 -2.23 14.36
CA ALA A 178 0.78 -1.76 14.93
C ALA A 178 1.71 -1.18 13.86
N ALA A 179 1.87 -1.87 12.72
CA ALA A 179 2.69 -1.41 11.61
C ALA A 179 2.15 -0.11 11.00
N TYR A 180 0.86 -0.02 10.67
CA TYR A 180 0.27 1.20 10.13
C TYR A 180 0.33 2.38 11.12
N THR A 181 0.14 2.12 12.42
CA THR A 181 0.28 3.14 13.46
C THR A 181 1.70 3.68 13.51
N ARG A 182 2.70 2.79 13.44
CA ARG A 182 4.11 3.21 13.42
C ARG A 182 4.44 4.01 12.16
N GLY A 183 3.94 3.58 10.99
CA GLY A 183 4.07 4.33 9.75
C GLY A 183 3.43 5.73 9.82
N LEU A 184 2.26 5.84 10.44
CA LEU A 184 1.59 7.12 10.66
C LEU A 184 2.43 8.06 11.54
N GLU A 185 2.99 7.56 12.64
CA GLU A 185 3.86 8.34 13.52
C GLU A 185 5.08 8.90 12.77
N ILE A 186 5.70 8.09 11.91
CA ILE A 186 6.85 8.51 11.10
C ILE A 186 6.43 9.60 10.11
N TYR A 187 5.35 9.39 9.34
CA TYR A 187 4.89 10.40 8.39
C TYR A 187 4.44 11.72 9.07
N GLN A 188 3.98 11.65 10.32
CA GLN A 188 3.72 12.85 11.14
C GLN A 188 5.02 13.59 11.50
N GLN A 189 6.08 12.87 11.88
CA GLN A 189 7.39 13.45 12.16
C GLN A 189 8.01 14.10 10.91
N GLU A 190 7.85 13.46 9.75
CA GLU A 190 8.30 13.96 8.44
C GLU A 190 7.44 15.11 7.92
N ARG A 191 6.26 15.34 8.51
CA ARG A 191 5.22 16.26 8.01
C ARG A 191 4.76 15.92 6.58
N ASP A 192 4.79 14.65 6.21
CA ASP A 192 4.25 14.15 4.96
C ASP A 192 2.76 13.87 5.11
N GLU A 193 1.93 14.83 4.69
CA GLU A 193 0.47 14.71 4.76
C GLU A 193 -0.08 13.62 3.82
N SER A 194 0.61 13.33 2.71
CA SER A 194 0.18 12.28 1.78
C SER A 194 0.38 10.90 2.41
N GLY A 195 1.55 10.65 3.01
CA GLY A 195 1.82 9.43 3.75
C GLY A 195 0.92 9.25 4.98
N GLN A 196 0.67 10.34 5.73
CA GLN A 196 -0.29 10.33 6.83
C GLN A 196 -1.67 9.89 6.36
N ARG A 197 -2.20 10.51 5.29
CA ARG A 197 -3.51 10.15 4.73
C ARG A 197 -3.59 8.67 4.38
N ILE A 198 -2.57 8.12 3.72
CA ILE A 198 -2.54 6.70 3.34
C ILE A 198 -2.68 5.81 4.59
N MET A 199 -1.87 6.06 5.63
CA MET A 199 -1.91 5.27 6.86
C MET A 199 -3.25 5.43 7.60
N LEU A 200 -3.78 6.64 7.68
CA LEU A 200 -5.08 6.92 8.27
C LEU A 200 -6.20 6.16 7.55
N SER A 201 -6.19 6.14 6.21
CA SER A 201 -7.18 5.40 5.42
C SER A 201 -7.10 3.90 5.65
N LEU A 202 -5.90 3.35 5.76
CA LEU A 202 -5.70 1.92 6.03
C LEU A 202 -6.14 1.52 7.44
N LEU A 203 -5.84 2.36 8.44
CA LEU A 203 -6.33 2.18 9.80
C LEU A 203 -7.87 2.28 9.87
N ALA A 204 -8.45 3.29 9.20
CA ALA A 204 -9.90 3.46 9.12
C ALA A 204 -10.59 2.22 8.52
N GLN A 205 -10.05 1.68 7.42
CA GLN A 205 -10.55 0.46 6.78
C GLN A 205 -10.45 -0.75 7.71
N VAL A 206 -9.31 -0.94 8.39
CA VAL A 206 -9.14 -2.07 9.33
C VAL A 206 -10.15 -2.02 10.47
N TYR A 207 -10.41 -0.84 11.03
CA TYR A 207 -11.40 -0.69 12.10
C TYR A 207 -12.84 -0.79 11.60
N GLU A 208 -13.10 -0.32 10.37
CA GLU A 208 -14.40 -0.50 9.73
C GLU A 208 -14.73 -1.98 9.53
N ASP A 209 -13.77 -2.78 9.04
CA ASP A 209 -13.92 -4.23 8.87
C ASP A 209 -14.19 -4.95 10.21
N GLN A 210 -13.74 -4.37 11.32
CA GLN A 210 -14.01 -4.85 12.68
C GLN A 210 -15.33 -4.32 13.27
N GLY A 211 -16.00 -3.38 12.60
CA GLY A 211 -17.18 -2.69 13.09
C GLY A 211 -16.90 -1.62 14.16
N ASP A 212 -15.63 -1.26 14.39
CA ASP A 212 -15.22 -0.19 15.31
C ASP A 212 -15.31 1.18 14.62
N TYR A 213 -16.55 1.59 14.34
CA TYR A 213 -16.82 2.86 13.66
C TYR A 213 -16.41 4.08 14.48
N GLY A 214 -16.25 3.96 15.80
CA GLY A 214 -15.74 5.04 16.65
C GLY A 214 -14.31 5.42 16.26
N ARG A 215 -13.43 4.43 16.05
CA ARG A 215 -12.08 4.67 15.55
C ARG A 215 -12.05 5.07 14.07
N THR A 216 -12.90 4.45 13.24
CA THR A 216 -13.05 4.88 11.83
C THR A 216 -13.37 6.36 11.72
N ILE A 217 -14.33 6.86 12.51
CA ILE A 217 -14.67 8.30 12.57
C ILE A 217 -13.45 9.13 12.97
N GLY A 218 -12.68 8.70 13.98
CA GLY A 218 -11.48 9.41 14.42
C GLY A 218 -10.40 9.55 13.33
N TYR A 219 -10.18 8.50 12.53
CA TYR A 219 -9.22 8.54 11.42
C TYR A 219 -9.75 9.33 10.21
N GLN A 220 -11.02 9.15 9.84
CA GLN A 220 -11.63 9.91 8.74
C GLN A 220 -11.72 11.41 9.05
N THR A 221 -11.90 11.79 10.32
CA THR A 221 -11.84 13.20 10.74
C THR A 221 -10.46 13.80 10.50
N GLN A 222 -9.39 13.07 10.80
CA GLN A 222 -8.02 13.54 10.51
C GLN A 222 -7.75 13.66 9.00
N ILE A 223 -8.28 12.74 8.19
CA ILE A 223 -8.19 12.84 6.72
C ILE A 223 -8.91 14.09 6.22
N LEU A 224 -10.11 14.38 6.75
CA LEU A 224 -10.86 15.58 6.42
C LEU A 224 -10.07 16.86 6.74
N GLU A 225 -9.42 16.92 7.91
CA GLU A 225 -8.57 18.04 8.29
C GLU A 225 -7.39 18.24 7.31
N ILE A 226 -6.73 17.15 6.91
CA ILE A 226 -5.67 17.19 5.90
C ILE A 226 -6.22 17.73 4.56
N ALA A 227 -7.35 17.19 4.09
CA ALA A 227 -7.97 17.61 2.84
C ALA A 227 -8.29 19.11 2.82
N GLN A 228 -8.87 19.62 3.92
CA GLN A 228 -9.22 21.03 4.07
C GLN A 228 -7.99 21.94 4.10
N ARG A 229 -6.90 21.54 4.79
CA ARG A 229 -5.64 22.29 4.77
C ARG A 229 -5.02 22.34 3.38
N ALA A 230 -5.10 21.24 2.64
CA ALA A 230 -4.59 21.14 1.27
C ALA A 230 -5.49 21.84 0.23
N GLY A 231 -6.75 22.13 0.57
CA GLY A 231 -7.74 22.61 -0.39
C GLY A 231 -8.14 21.54 -1.42
N ASP A 232 -7.97 20.26 -1.07
CA ASP A 232 -8.30 19.13 -1.94
C ASP A 232 -9.80 18.81 -1.80
N LEU A 233 -10.59 19.35 -2.72
CA LEU A 233 -12.05 19.19 -2.73
C LEU A 233 -12.50 17.75 -3.00
N VAL A 234 -11.70 16.94 -3.71
CA VAL A 234 -12.03 15.53 -3.98
C VAL A 234 -11.89 14.75 -2.69
N MET A 235 -10.74 14.88 -2.03
CA MET A 235 -10.46 14.22 -0.76
C MET A 235 -11.42 14.68 0.35
N GLU A 236 -11.77 15.98 0.37
CA GLU A 236 -12.75 16.51 1.31
C GLU A 236 -14.13 15.86 1.11
N ALA A 237 -14.59 15.74 -0.14
CA ALA A 237 -15.87 15.11 -0.45
C ALA A 237 -15.90 13.63 -0.05
N GLU A 238 -14.81 12.90 -0.32
CA GLU A 238 -14.65 11.49 0.05
C GLU A 238 -14.66 11.33 1.58
N ALA A 239 -13.83 12.06 2.31
CA ALA A 239 -13.76 11.98 3.77
C ALA A 239 -15.10 12.32 4.44
N LEU A 240 -15.82 13.34 3.95
CA LEU A 240 -17.17 13.66 4.41
C LEU A 240 -18.16 12.52 4.14
N SER A 241 -18.10 11.88 2.97
CA SER A 241 -18.95 10.74 2.65
C SER A 241 -18.66 9.56 3.58
N GLU A 242 -17.39 9.22 3.81
CA GLU A 242 -16.97 8.14 4.70
C GLU A 242 -17.36 8.40 6.16
N LEU A 243 -17.24 9.65 6.64
CA LEU A 243 -17.76 10.05 7.95
C LEU A 243 -19.27 9.84 8.04
N GLY A 244 -20.00 10.29 7.02
CA GLY A 244 -21.45 10.08 6.95
C GLY A 244 -21.80 8.60 7.05
N TYR A 245 -21.09 7.74 6.31
CA TYR A 245 -21.29 6.30 6.35
C TYR A 245 -21.01 5.73 7.75
N ALA A 246 -19.87 6.06 8.35
CA ALA A 246 -19.50 5.57 9.68
C ALA A 246 -20.50 6.00 10.77
N TYR A 247 -21.08 7.21 10.67
CA TYR A 247 -22.15 7.65 11.58
C TYR A 247 -23.48 6.90 11.36
N VAL A 248 -23.83 6.52 10.11
CA VAL A 248 -24.99 5.64 9.88
C VAL A 248 -24.77 4.30 10.57
N MET A 249 -23.58 3.72 10.41
CA MET A 249 -23.25 2.42 10.99
C MET A 249 -23.10 2.46 12.52
N SER A 250 -22.86 3.64 13.10
CA SER A 250 -22.84 3.89 14.54
C SER A 250 -24.21 4.30 15.11
N ASP A 251 -25.31 3.98 14.41
CA ASP A 251 -26.70 4.32 14.78
C ASP A 251 -26.95 5.83 15.03
N GLN A 252 -26.19 6.69 14.35
CA GLN A 252 -26.31 8.16 14.41
C GLN A 252 -26.69 8.76 13.04
N PRO A 253 -27.82 8.36 12.45
CA PRO A 253 -28.19 8.77 11.10
C PRO A 253 -28.46 10.28 10.97
N ALA A 254 -28.87 10.97 12.04
CA ALA A 254 -29.04 12.42 12.02
C ALA A 254 -27.70 13.16 11.87
N VAL A 255 -26.65 12.67 12.52
CA VAL A 255 -25.28 13.20 12.38
C VAL A 255 -24.72 12.86 11.01
N ALA A 256 -24.94 11.64 10.52
CA ALA A 256 -24.53 11.25 9.17
C ALA A 256 -25.01 12.22 8.09
N MET A 257 -26.25 12.70 8.19
CA MET A 257 -26.80 13.66 7.24
C MET A 257 -26.04 14.99 7.21
N THR A 258 -25.43 15.42 8.32
CA THR A 258 -24.65 16.67 8.35
C THR A 258 -23.32 16.54 7.60
N TYR A 259 -22.85 15.31 7.36
CA TYR A 259 -21.66 15.02 6.56
C TYR A 259 -21.99 14.70 5.09
N PHE A 260 -23.06 13.95 4.82
CA PHE A 260 -23.48 13.66 3.45
C PHE A 260 -23.91 14.89 2.66
N GLN A 261 -24.51 15.90 3.31
CA GLN A 261 -24.95 17.13 2.63
C GLN A 261 -23.78 17.92 1.99
N PRO A 262 -22.71 18.27 2.73
CA PRO A 262 -21.56 18.92 2.12
C PRO A 262 -20.82 18.01 1.13
N ALA A 263 -20.69 16.70 1.40
CA ALA A 263 -20.12 15.75 0.44
C ALA A 263 -20.86 15.78 -0.91
N LEU A 264 -22.19 15.76 -0.88
CA LEU A 264 -23.04 15.83 -2.07
C LEU A 264 -22.84 17.13 -2.85
N ALA A 265 -22.72 18.25 -2.14
CA ALA A 265 -22.47 19.55 -2.77
C ALA A 265 -21.12 19.57 -3.50
N LEU A 266 -20.08 19.01 -2.88
CA LEU A 266 -18.75 18.91 -3.48
C LEU A 266 -18.73 17.95 -4.66
N PHE A 267 -19.30 16.75 -4.57
CA PHE A 267 -19.37 15.82 -5.71
C PHE A 267 -20.12 16.43 -6.91
N ARG A 268 -21.18 17.21 -6.66
CA ARG A 268 -21.88 17.97 -7.71
C ARG A 268 -21.00 19.04 -8.34
N GLN A 269 -20.25 19.78 -7.52
CA GLN A 269 -19.31 20.80 -7.99
C GLN A 269 -18.19 20.19 -8.84
N LEU A 270 -17.68 19.03 -8.42
CA LEU A 270 -16.65 18.26 -9.11
C LEU A 270 -17.18 17.56 -10.38
N GLY A 271 -18.50 17.42 -10.51
CA GLY A 271 -19.13 16.69 -11.60
C GLY A 271 -19.04 15.16 -11.47
N ASP A 272 -18.67 14.64 -10.31
CA ASP A 272 -18.61 13.21 -10.02
C ASP A 272 -20.02 12.65 -9.81
N ARG A 273 -20.63 12.20 -10.91
CA ARG A 273 -21.99 11.66 -10.90
C ARG A 273 -22.09 10.30 -10.21
N ALA A 274 -21.02 9.52 -10.20
CA ALA A 274 -21.02 8.22 -9.53
C ALA A 274 -21.13 8.42 -8.02
N GLN A 275 -20.26 9.26 -7.46
CA GLN A 275 -20.27 9.56 -6.04
C GLN A 275 -21.46 10.42 -5.62
N GLU A 276 -22.01 11.26 -6.51
CA GLU A 276 -23.29 11.93 -6.27
C GLU A 276 -24.41 10.92 -6.00
N VAL A 277 -24.56 9.88 -6.82
CA VAL A 277 -25.60 8.86 -6.67
C VAL A 277 -25.39 8.06 -5.38
N VAL A 278 -24.16 7.65 -5.09
CA VAL A 278 -23.83 6.93 -3.85
C VAL A 278 -24.21 7.78 -2.63
N THR A 279 -23.82 9.06 -2.62
CA THR A 279 -24.11 9.98 -1.51
C THR A 279 -25.61 10.23 -1.35
N LEU A 280 -26.36 10.38 -2.45
CA LEU A 280 -27.83 10.52 -2.41
C LEU A 280 -28.52 9.29 -1.81
N ASN A 281 -28.08 8.08 -2.20
CA ASN A 281 -28.62 6.84 -1.65
C ASN A 281 -28.35 6.72 -0.15
N ASN A 282 -27.12 7.06 0.28
CA ASN A 282 -26.74 7.06 1.68
C ASN A 282 -27.51 8.12 2.49
N LEU A 283 -27.70 9.31 1.95
CA LEU A 283 -28.51 10.37 2.56
C LEU A 283 -29.97 9.95 2.71
N GLY A 284 -30.55 9.30 1.68
CA GLY A 284 -31.90 8.75 1.73
C GLY A 284 -32.05 7.67 2.81
N ARG A 285 -31.07 6.76 2.93
CA ARG A 285 -31.02 5.75 3.99
C ARG A 285 -30.95 6.39 5.38
N ALA A 286 -30.07 7.37 5.57
CA ALA A 286 -29.94 8.09 6.84
C ALA A 286 -31.24 8.82 7.21
N ALA A 287 -31.89 9.49 6.26
CA ALA A 287 -33.16 10.17 6.51
C ALA A 287 -34.29 9.20 6.93
N ALA A 288 -34.38 8.03 6.29
CA ALA A 288 -35.36 7.01 6.64
C ALA A 288 -35.14 6.44 8.06
N LEU A 289 -33.89 6.18 8.43
CA LEU A 289 -33.52 5.71 9.77
C LEU A 289 -33.84 6.77 10.83
N SER A 290 -33.47 8.03 10.59
CA SER A 290 -33.74 9.14 11.52
C SER A 290 -35.23 9.33 11.81
N GLN A 291 -36.10 9.28 10.79
CA GLN A 291 -37.55 9.35 11.00
C GLN A 291 -38.11 8.18 11.81
N THR A 292 -37.54 6.98 11.63
CA THR A 292 -37.96 5.79 12.36
C THR A 292 -37.59 5.90 13.84
N THR A 293 -36.37 6.35 14.14
CA THR A 293 -35.90 6.60 15.51
C THR A 293 -36.77 7.63 16.22
N LEU A 294 -37.11 8.75 15.56
CA LEU A 294 -37.99 9.77 16.13
C LEU A 294 -39.39 9.22 16.45
N LYS A 295 -39.97 8.41 15.55
CA LYS A 295 -41.29 7.78 15.79
C LYS A 295 -41.27 6.83 16.98
N LEU A 296 -40.22 6.01 17.12
CA LEU A 296 -40.07 5.08 18.25
C LEU A 296 -39.97 5.83 19.58
N LEU A 297 -39.13 6.87 19.66
CA LEU A 297 -38.96 7.68 20.87
C LEU A 297 -40.27 8.38 21.29
N MET A 298 -41.03 8.91 20.33
CA MET A 298 -42.34 9.50 20.62
C MET A 298 -43.36 8.48 21.14
N HIS A 299 -43.28 7.22 20.69
CA HIS A 299 -44.19 6.17 21.16
C HIS A 299 -43.85 5.68 22.57
N ILE A 300 -42.55 5.64 22.92
CA ILE A 300 -42.08 5.25 24.26
C ILE A 300 -42.34 6.35 25.29
N SER A 301 -42.34 7.62 24.86
CA SER A 301 -42.47 8.79 25.76
C SER A 301 -43.91 9.20 26.09
N ARG A 302 -44.93 8.44 25.63
CA ARG A 302 -46.33 8.66 26.03
C ARG A 302 -46.59 7.89 27.33
N PRO A 303 -46.73 8.55 28.51
CA PRO A 303 -47.23 7.87 29.69
C PRO A 303 -48.69 7.48 29.45
N GLY A 304 -49.05 6.23 29.78
CA GLY A 304 -50.42 5.72 29.74
C GLY A 304 -51.30 6.31 30.84
#